data_AF-G0EDG2-F1
#
_entry.id   AF-G0EDG2-F1
#
_cell.length_a   1.000
_cell.length_b   1.000
_cell.length_c   1.000
_cell.angle_alpha   90.00
_cell.angle_beta   90.00
_cell.angle_gamma   90.00
#
_symmetry.space_group_name_H-M   'P 1'
#
loop_
_entity.id
_entity.type
_entity.pdbx_description
1 polymer ?
#
loop_
_entity_poly.entity_id
_entity_poly.type
_entity_poly.pdbx_seq_one_letter_code
_entity_poly.pdbx_strand_id
1 'polypeptide(L)'
;MRAKLLKAMAERLRRQDKLLMEYVKRILDNYPHARVILIGSRARGTQLPYSDFDLVVVLPRVHDKLTLIEELRRLKPRGLNLDLIVLEESELSDPIVKKMLKNSIDLHNPHNARNVDTRSS
;
A
#
# COMPACT_ATOMS: atom_id res chain seq x y z
N MET A 1 -32.43 9.12 -7.65
CA MET A 1 -31.16 9.87 -7.48
C MET A 1 -30.13 9.12 -6.62
N ARG A 2 -30.49 8.66 -5.41
CA ARG A 2 -29.60 7.96 -4.45
C ARG A 2 -28.88 6.72 -5.01
N ALA A 3 -29.58 5.84 -5.73
CA ALA A 3 -28.98 4.62 -6.29
C ALA A 3 -27.87 4.91 -7.33
N LYS A 4 -28.04 5.96 -8.15
CA LYS A 4 -27.02 6.38 -9.13
C LYS A 4 -25.75 6.89 -8.43
N LEU A 5 -25.91 7.64 -7.34
CA LEU A 5 -24.78 8.14 -6.53
C LEU A 5 -24.00 6.99 -5.88
N LEU A 6 -24.69 6.03 -5.27
CA LEU A 6 -24.04 4.85 -4.67
C LEU A 6 -23.27 4.02 -5.70
N LYS A 7 -23.85 3.84 -6.89
CA LYS A 7 -23.17 3.14 -8.00
C LYS A 7 -21.89 3.86 -8.42
N ALA A 8 -21.95 5.18 -8.62
CA ALA A 8 -20.79 5.98 -8.98
C ALA A 8 -19.70 5.96 -7.91
N MET A 9 -20.06 6.00 -6.62
CA MET A 9 -19.11 5.87 -5.51
C MET A 9 -18.42 4.50 -5.51
N ALA A 10 -19.18 3.41 -5.71
CA ALA A 10 -18.62 2.06 -5.78
C ALA A 10 -17.69 1.89 -7.00
N GLU A 11 -18.03 2.47 -8.14
CA GLU A 11 -17.16 2.50 -9.33
C GLU A 11 -15.87 3.28 -9.06
N ARG A 12 -15.95 4.40 -8.34
CA ARG A 12 -14.77 5.18 -7.96
C ARG A 12 -13.85 4.39 -7.03
N LEU A 13 -14.41 3.74 -6.01
CA LEU A 13 -13.64 2.87 -5.10
C LEU A 13 -12.92 1.77 -5.88
N ARG A 14 -13.64 1.01 -6.71
CA ARG A 14 -13.03 -0.03 -7.55
C ARG A 14 -11.92 0.50 -8.47
N ARG A 15 -12.08 1.70 -9.03
CA ARG A 15 -11.05 2.33 -9.86
C ARG A 15 -9.81 2.69 -9.04
N GLN A 16 -10.00 3.26 -7.85
CA GLN A 16 -8.92 3.60 -6.93
C GLN A 16 -8.16 2.35 -6.46
N ASP A 17 -8.86 1.26 -6.13
CA ASP A 17 -8.23 0.00 -5.74
C ASP A 17 -7.41 -0.61 -6.89
N LYS A 18 -7.90 -0.53 -8.13
CA LYS A 18 -7.13 -0.94 -9.31
C LYS A 18 -5.85 -0.13 -9.49
N LEU A 19 -5.93 1.19 -9.33
CA LEU A 19 -4.76 2.07 -9.42
C LEU A 19 -3.76 1.80 -8.30
N LEU A 20 -4.24 1.50 -7.08
CA LEU A 20 -3.36 1.07 -5.98
C LEU A 20 -2.63 -0.22 -6.37
N MET A 21 -3.33 -1.25 -6.83
CA MET A 21 -2.69 -2.51 -7.19
C MET A 21 -1.71 -2.37 -8.36
N GLU A 22 -2.01 -1.50 -9.33
CA GLU A 22 -1.07 -1.13 -10.39
C GLU A 22 0.19 -0.47 -9.82
N TYR A 23 0.04 0.43 -8.85
CA TYR A 23 1.18 1.06 -8.19
C TYR A 23 2.03 0.06 -7.42
N VAL A 24 1.40 -0.83 -6.63
CA VAL A 24 2.08 -1.91 -5.92
C VAL A 24 2.87 -2.78 -6.91
N LYS A 25 2.25 -3.16 -8.04
CA LYS A 25 2.94 -3.94 -9.07
C LYS A 25 4.17 -3.19 -9.60
N ARG A 26 4.06 -1.91 -9.96
CA ARG A 26 5.20 -1.11 -10.46
C ARG A 26 6.32 -1.01 -9.44
N ILE A 27 6.00 -0.87 -8.15
CA ILE A 27 6.98 -0.90 -7.07
C ILE A 27 7.72 -2.24 -7.09
N LEU A 28 7.00 -3.36 -7.07
CA LEU A 28 7.59 -4.70 -7.01
C LEU A 28 8.39 -5.06 -8.27
N ASP A 29 7.98 -4.57 -9.44
CA ASP A 29 8.74 -4.76 -10.69
C ASP A 29 10.13 -4.09 -10.62
N ASN A 30 10.27 -2.96 -9.90
CA ASN A 30 11.54 -2.25 -9.71
C ASN A 30 12.27 -2.67 -8.42
N TYR A 31 11.52 -3.12 -7.42
CA TYR A 31 11.97 -3.45 -6.08
C TYR A 31 11.38 -4.79 -5.61
N PRO A 32 11.86 -5.94 -6.12
CA PRO A 32 11.23 -7.24 -5.86
C PRO A 32 11.26 -7.70 -4.40
N HIS A 33 12.17 -7.14 -3.60
CA HIS A 33 12.31 -7.44 -2.17
C HIS A 33 11.58 -6.43 -1.27
N ALA A 34 10.84 -5.48 -1.85
CA ALA A 34 10.08 -4.53 -1.06
C ALA A 34 8.88 -5.21 -0.39
N ARG A 35 8.67 -4.98 0.90
CA ARG A 35 7.38 -5.24 1.56
C ARG A 35 6.50 -4.01 1.39
N VAL A 36 5.24 -4.21 1.00
CA VAL A 36 4.30 -3.12 0.75
C VAL A 36 3.10 -3.27 1.67
N ILE A 37 2.87 -2.26 2.50
CA ILE A 37 1.92 -2.30 3.61
C ILE A 37 0.95 -1.14 3.49
N LEU A 38 -0.35 -1.42 3.53
CA LEU A 38 -1.40 -0.42 3.63
C LEU A 38 -1.67 -0.11 5.11
N ILE A 39 -1.71 1.18 5.46
CA ILE A 39 -2.09 1.65 6.80
C ILE A 39 -3.31 2.57 6.71
N GLY A 40 -3.61 3.26 7.81
CA GLY A 40 -4.60 4.32 7.80
C GLY A 40 -6.05 3.84 7.73
N SER A 41 -6.95 4.73 7.31
CA SER A 41 -8.40 4.49 7.34
C SER A 41 -8.82 3.33 6.42
N ARG A 42 -8.13 3.17 5.29
CA ARG A 42 -8.39 2.13 4.30
C ARG A 42 -7.97 0.73 4.74
N ALA A 43 -6.90 0.62 5.52
CA ALA A 43 -6.55 -0.64 6.18
C ALA A 43 -7.59 -1.06 7.23
N ARG A 44 -8.22 -0.09 7.92
CA ARG A 44 -9.18 -0.35 9.00
C ARG A 44 -10.63 -0.55 8.54
N GLY A 45 -10.94 -0.33 7.26
CA GLY A 45 -12.32 -0.39 6.76
C GLY A 45 -13.18 0.83 7.16
N THR A 46 -12.59 1.88 7.73
CA THR A 46 -13.31 3.09 8.17
C THR A 46 -13.20 4.25 7.18
N GLN A 47 -12.75 3.98 5.96
CA GLN A 47 -12.51 4.99 4.93
C GLN A 47 -13.81 5.57 4.37
N LEU A 48 -13.73 6.84 3.99
CA LEU A 48 -14.73 7.46 3.13
C LEU A 48 -14.30 7.30 1.66
N PRO A 49 -15.21 7.44 0.69
CA PRO A 49 -14.88 7.23 -0.72
C PRO A 49 -13.78 8.14 -1.27
N TYR A 50 -13.45 9.23 -0.57
CA TYR A 50 -12.45 10.23 -0.93
C TYR A 50 -11.18 10.14 -0.10
N SER A 51 -11.09 9.21 0.86
CA SER A 51 -9.90 9.04 1.68
C SER A 51 -8.73 8.60 0.79
N ASP A 52 -7.57 9.20 1.02
CA ASP A 52 -6.33 8.83 0.36
C ASP A 52 -5.83 7.46 0.88
N PHE A 53 -4.90 6.84 0.17
CA PHE A 53 -4.23 5.62 0.64
C PHE A 53 -2.95 5.98 1.39
N ASP A 54 -2.74 5.43 2.57
CA ASP A 54 -1.47 5.54 3.29
C ASP A 54 -0.65 4.27 3.04
N LEU A 55 0.45 4.37 2.28
CA LEU A 55 1.26 3.23 1.87
C LEU A 55 2.66 3.31 2.48
N VAL A 56 3.06 2.22 3.15
CA VAL A 56 4.42 2.04 3.66
C VAL A 56 5.15 1.05 2.76
N VAL A 57 6.29 1.46 2.23
CA VAL A 57 7.20 0.59 1.49
C VAL A 57 8.42 0.34 2.36
N VAL A 58 8.68 -0.93 2.66
CA VAL A 58 9.82 -1.35 3.48
C VAL A 58 10.83 -2.07 2.60
N LEU A 59 12.09 -1.67 2.69
CA LEU A 59 13.19 -2.27 1.93
C LEU A 59 14.27 -2.80 2.88
N PRO A 60 15.01 -3.87 2.51
CA PRO A 60 16.07 -4.42 3.34
C PRO A 60 17.16 -3.40 3.69
N ARG A 61 17.46 -2.50 2.76
CA ARG A 61 18.46 -1.44 2.93
C ARG A 61 18.11 -0.20 2.11
N VAL A 62 18.30 0.98 2.69
CA VAL A 62 18.05 2.28 2.04
C VAL A 62 19.31 3.13 2.15
N HIS A 63 20.00 3.32 1.02
CA HIS A 63 21.23 4.13 0.97
C HIS A 63 20.93 5.63 0.89
N ASP A 64 20.07 6.04 -0.04
CA ASP A 64 19.60 7.41 -0.20
C ASP A 64 18.08 7.43 -0.14
N LYS A 65 17.57 7.85 1.02
CA LYS A 65 16.13 7.86 1.31
C LYS A 65 15.38 8.88 0.46
N LEU A 66 15.99 10.01 0.12
CA LEU A 66 15.32 11.05 -0.66
C LEU A 66 15.17 10.61 -2.12
N THR A 67 16.25 10.14 -2.74
CA THR A 67 16.24 9.63 -4.12
C THR A 67 15.25 8.47 -4.27
N LEU A 68 15.25 7.54 -3.32
CA LEU A 68 14.29 6.42 -3.30
C LEU A 68 12.83 6.88 -3.19
N ILE A 69 12.53 7.86 -2.33
CA ILE A 69 11.19 8.43 -2.22
C ILE A 69 10.77 9.06 -3.56
N GLU A 70 11.66 9.80 -4.22
CA GLU A 70 11.36 10.39 -5.53
C GLU A 70 11.08 9.34 -6.60
N GLU A 71 11.90 8.28 -6.66
CA GLU A 71 11.72 7.17 -7.58
C GLU A 71 10.38 6.47 -7.38
N LEU A 72 10.06 6.10 -6.14
CA LEU A 72 8.78 5.47 -5.82
C LEU A 72 7.61 6.41 -6.17
N ARG A 73 7.72 7.72 -5.87
CA ARG A 73 6.69 8.71 -6.26
C ARG A 73 6.50 8.81 -7.78
N ARG A 74 7.57 8.65 -8.59
CA ARG A 74 7.48 8.65 -10.06
C ARG A 74 6.71 7.44 -10.61
N LEU A 75 6.70 6.32 -9.89
CA LEU A 75 5.95 5.12 -10.29
C LEU A 75 4.43 5.28 -10.11
N LYS A 76 3.99 6.26 -9.30
CA LYS A 76 2.59 6.48 -8.94
C LYS A 76 1.72 6.75 -10.18
N PRO A 77 0.67 5.96 -10.43
CA PRO A 77 -0.22 6.21 -11.55
C PRO A 77 -1.01 7.52 -11.34
N ARG A 78 -1.35 8.17 -12.46
CA ARG A 78 -2.14 9.40 -12.44
C ARG A 78 -3.53 9.13 -11.86
N GLY A 79 -4.01 10.03 -11.01
CA GLY A 79 -5.33 9.94 -10.38
C GLY A 79 -5.41 9.04 -9.14
N LEU A 80 -4.29 8.45 -8.68
CA LEU A 80 -4.20 7.80 -7.37
C LEU A 80 -3.82 8.83 -6.31
N ASN A 81 -4.65 8.99 -5.29
CA ASN A 81 -4.32 9.80 -4.12
C ASN A 81 -3.69 8.89 -3.06
N LEU A 82 -2.44 9.15 -2.69
CA LEU A 82 -1.76 8.38 -1.67
C LEU A 82 -0.67 9.19 -0.95
N ASP A 83 -0.46 8.86 0.31
CA ASP A 83 0.66 9.26 1.14
C ASP A 83 1.65 8.11 1.26
N LEU A 84 2.91 8.37 0.86
CA LEU A 84 3.97 7.37 0.81
C LEU A 84 4.93 7.55 1.99
N ILE A 85 5.15 6.48 2.73
CA ILE A 85 6.20 6.34 3.75
C ILE A 85 7.18 5.28 3.28
N VAL A 86 8.47 5.57 3.36
CA VAL A 86 9.54 4.64 3.02
C VAL A 86 10.34 4.33 4.28
N LEU A 87 10.51 3.05 4.58
CA LEU A 87 11.25 2.56 5.73
C LEU A 87 12.32 1.55 5.30
N GLU A 88 13.42 1.51 6.04
CA GLU A 88 14.31 0.36 6.06
C GLU A 88 13.79 -0.70 7.05
N GLU A 89 14.10 -1.98 6.82
CA GLU A 89 13.75 -3.06 7.75
C GLU A 89 14.24 -2.81 9.19
N SER A 90 15.40 -2.15 9.36
CA SER A 90 15.95 -1.79 10.68
C SER A 90 15.01 -0.86 11.48
N GLU A 91 14.26 0.01 10.79
CA GLU A 91 13.29 0.94 11.38
C GLU A 91 12.03 0.23 11.91
N LEU A 92 11.75 -1.02 11.51
CA LEU A 92 10.60 -1.79 12.00
C LEU A 92 10.70 -2.14 13.49
N SER A 93 11.90 -2.05 14.07
CA SER A 93 12.12 -2.28 15.49
C SER A 93 11.64 -1.11 16.36
N ASP A 94 11.50 0.09 15.79
CA ASP A 94 11.12 1.32 16.48
C ASP A 94 9.69 1.22 17.06
N PRO A 95 9.47 1.60 18.33
CA PRO A 95 8.15 1.51 18.98
C PRO A 95 7.05 2.33 18.29
N ILE A 96 7.39 3.50 17.73
CA ILE A 96 6.46 4.37 17.01
C ILE A 96 6.07 3.71 15.69
N VAL A 97 7.04 3.17 14.95
CA VAL A 97 6.80 2.43 13.71
C VAL A 97 5.90 1.21 13.97
N LYS A 98 6.21 0.42 15.01
CA LYS A 98 5.37 -0.72 15.42
C LYS A 98 3.94 -0.30 15.73
N LYS A 99 3.75 0.81 16.45
CA LYS A 99 2.42 1.33 16.79
C LYS A 99 1.66 1.77 15.53
N MET A 100 2.34 2.42 14.59
CA MET A 100 1.77 2.83 13.29
C MET A 100 1.28 1.62 12.49
N LEU A 101 2.06 0.53 12.47
CA LEU A 101 1.75 -0.68 11.70
C LEU A 101 0.75 -1.63 12.36
N LYS A 102 0.27 -1.35 13.59
CA LYS A 102 -0.57 -2.28 14.38
C LYS A 102 -1.84 -2.76 13.67
N ASN A 103 -2.50 -1.89 12.90
CA ASN A 103 -3.75 -2.21 12.18
C ASN A 103 -3.54 -2.12 10.66
N SER A 104 -2.38 -2.59 10.21
CA SER A 104 -1.99 -2.54 8.81
C SER A 104 -2.40 -3.79 8.04
N ILE A 105 -2.47 -3.68 6.71
CA ILE A 105 -2.69 -4.81 5.80
C ILE A 105 -1.44 -4.96 4.94
N ASP A 106 -0.83 -6.14 4.95
CA ASP A 106 0.23 -6.48 4.01
C ASP A 106 -0.37 -6.68 2.61
N LEU A 107 -0.05 -5.78 1.67
CA LEU A 107 -0.40 -5.93 0.26
C LEU A 107 0.59 -6.85 -0.46
N HIS A 108 1.85 -6.84 -0.01
CA HIS A 108 2.88 -7.78 -0.42
C HIS A 108 3.91 -7.93 0.70
N ASN A 109 4.30 -9.18 0.99
CA ASN A 109 5.34 -9.48 1.98
C ASN A 109 6.26 -10.58 1.45
N PRO A 110 7.54 -10.27 1.13
CA PRO A 110 8.47 -11.24 0.55
C PRO A 110 8.79 -12.40 1.51
N HIS A 111 8.66 -12.18 2.82
CA HIS A 111 8.93 -13.17 3.86
C HIS A 111 7.76 -14.12 4.13
N ASN A 112 6.55 -13.84 3.60
CA ASN A 112 5.35 -14.65 3.82
C ASN A 112 4.99 -15.55 2.62
N ALA A 113 5.93 -15.81 1.70
CA ALA A 113 5.72 -16.63 0.50
C ALA A 113 5.59 -18.16 0.78
N ARG A 114 5.20 -18.56 1.99
CA ARG A 114 4.86 -19.95 2.35
C ARG A 114 3.48 -19.97 3.02
N ASN A 115 2.45 -20.18 2.21
CA ASN A 115 1.10 -20.70 2.53
C ASN A 115 0.01 -20.01 1.67
N VAL A 116 0.09 -20.24 0.35
CA VAL A 116 -1.13 -20.23 -0.48
C VAL A 116 -1.12 -21.56 -1.25
N ASP A 117 -1.25 -22.63 -0.48
CA ASP A 117 -1.74 -23.91 -0.97
C ASP A 117 -2.67 -24.46 0.11
N THR A 118 -3.76 -25.10 -0.30
CA THR A 118 -4.88 -25.60 0.52
C THR A 118 -6.01 -24.63 0.86
N ARG A 119 -6.78 -24.19 -0.15
CA ARG A 119 -8.27 -24.23 -0.10
C ARG A 119 -8.83 -24.45 -1.50
N SER A 120 -8.77 -25.70 -1.94
CA SER A 120 -9.62 -26.24 -3.01
C SER A 120 -10.04 -27.63 -2.55
N SER A 121 -11.14 -27.68 -1.83
CA SER A 121 -12.00 -28.85 -1.60
C SER A 121 -13.37 -28.32 -1.19
#